data_AF-A0AA96ZTC1-F1
#
_entry.id   AF-A0AA96ZTC1-F1
#
_cell.length_a   1.000
_cell.length_b   1.000
_cell.length_c   1.000
_cell.angle_alpha   90.00
_cell.angle_beta   90.00
_cell.angle_gamma   90.00
#
_symmetry.space_group_name_H-M   'P 1'
#
loop_
_entity.id
_entity.type
_entity.pdbx_description
1 polymer ?
#
loop_
_entity_poly.entity_id
_entity_poly.type
_entity_poly.pdbx_seq_one_letter_code
_entity_poly.pdbx_strand_id
1 'polypeptide(L)'
;MKKLINQSLTFIGLLLIIVGIIIAFFGKAHIHIRFIRPEFVPWVMIFCGIILIVIGVTELLTSRLKADSPEEIKQIEIEKKDERNIAIGNAAKARAYELMSVLFAFVLIALALLDYINTRAFFILVTLFFVCQIYFVYRLWKYEKEM
;
A
#
# COMPACT_ATOMS: atom_id res chain seq x y z
N MET A 1 16.64 15.16 4.63
CA MET A 1 16.41 13.86 5.30
C MET A 1 15.30 13.04 4.64
N LYS A 2 14.05 13.53 4.50
CA LYS A 2 12.95 12.79 3.84
C LYS A 2 13.28 12.26 2.43
N LYS A 3 13.93 13.07 1.59
CA LYS A 3 14.38 12.66 0.24
C LYS A 3 15.32 11.44 0.26
N LEU A 4 16.32 11.47 1.16
CA LEU A 4 17.27 10.36 1.33
C LEU A 4 16.56 9.09 1.83
N ILE A 5 15.67 9.23 2.82
CA ILE A 5 14.87 8.12 3.34
C ILE A 5 14.02 7.49 2.23
N ASN A 6 13.37 8.29 1.38
CA ASN A 6 12.50 7.80 0.32
C ASN A 6 13.29 7.15 -0.83
N GLN A 7 14.49 7.67 -1.12
CA GLN A 7 15.44 7.03 -2.05
C GLN A 7 15.92 5.69 -1.51
N SER A 8 16.29 5.62 -0.21
CA SER A 8 16.64 4.37 0.45
C SER A 8 15.47 3.38 0.43
N LEU A 9 14.24 3.83 0.68
CA LEU A 9 13.04 2.98 0.64
C LEU A 9 12.82 2.36 -0.74
N THR A 10 12.98 3.18 -1.79
CA THR A 10 12.84 2.72 -3.18
C THR A 10 13.94 1.71 -3.54
N PHE A 11 15.18 1.96 -3.11
CA PHE A 11 16.31 1.05 -3.34
C PHE A 11 16.14 -0.28 -2.59
N ILE A 12 15.72 -0.23 -1.31
CA ILE A 12 15.40 -1.42 -0.51
C ILE A 12 14.27 -2.21 -1.16
N GLY A 13 13.24 -1.53 -1.65
CA GLY A 13 12.12 -2.17 -2.35
C GLY A 13 12.58 -2.89 -3.62
N LEU A 14 13.44 -2.26 -4.43
CA LEU A 14 14.01 -2.88 -5.63
C LEU A 14 14.87 -4.11 -5.29
N LEU A 15 15.71 -3.99 -4.26
CA LEU A 15 16.56 -5.09 -3.79
C LEU A 15 15.69 -6.27 -3.31
N LEU A 16 14.60 -6.03 -2.58
CA LEU A 16 13.66 -7.07 -2.16
C LEU A 16 12.99 -7.79 -3.34
N ILE A 17 12.64 -7.06 -4.39
CA ILE A 17 12.10 -7.68 -5.62
C ILE A 17 13.15 -8.56 -6.28
N ILE A 18 14.38 -8.07 -6.45
CA ILE A 18 15.47 -8.83 -7.09
C ILE A 18 15.77 -10.10 -6.30
N VAL A 19 15.92 -9.99 -4.97
CA VAL A 19 16.16 -11.16 -4.10
C VAL A 19 14.97 -12.12 -4.14
N GLY A 20 13.74 -11.61 -4.11
CA GLY A 20 12.54 -12.44 -4.25
C GLY A 20 12.52 -13.22 -5.56
N ILE A 21 12.85 -12.57 -6.69
CA ILE A 21 12.96 -13.24 -8.00
C ILE A 21 14.06 -14.30 -7.98
N ILE A 22 15.25 -14.00 -7.46
CA ILE A 22 16.36 -14.97 -7.36
C ILE A 22 15.92 -16.20 -6.56
N ILE A 23 15.26 -16.02 -5.43
CA ILE A 23 14.77 -17.15 -4.61
C ILE A 23 13.65 -17.92 -5.34
N ALA A 24 12.77 -17.23 -6.08
CA ALA A 24 11.71 -17.90 -6.86
C ALA A 24 12.27 -18.88 -7.90
N PHE A 25 13.34 -18.49 -8.61
CA PHE A 25 13.93 -19.27 -9.70
C PHE A 25 15.04 -20.23 -9.24
N PHE A 26 15.92 -19.81 -8.33
CA PHE A 26 17.09 -20.59 -7.91
C PHE A 26 16.95 -21.22 -6.52
N GLY A 27 16.04 -20.71 -5.68
CA GLY A 27 15.89 -21.15 -4.28
C GLY A 27 15.41 -22.58 -4.13
N LYS A 28 14.57 -23.09 -5.05
CA LYS A 28 14.08 -24.48 -5.03
C LYS A 28 15.19 -25.53 -5.15
N ALA A 29 16.32 -25.19 -5.77
CA ALA A 29 17.39 -26.14 -6.04
C ALA A 29 18.51 -26.15 -4.98
N HIS A 30 18.71 -25.05 -4.23
CA HIS A 30 19.91 -24.86 -3.40
C HIS A 30 19.65 -24.27 -2.00
N ILE A 31 18.43 -23.80 -1.69
CA ILE A 31 18.15 -23.08 -0.44
C ILE A 31 17.03 -23.79 0.33
N HIS A 32 17.41 -24.51 1.40
CA HIS A 32 16.44 -25.06 2.35
C HIS A 32 15.95 -23.95 3.28
N ILE A 33 14.92 -23.21 2.86
CA ILE A 33 14.34 -22.16 3.68
C ILE A 33 13.45 -22.79 4.77
N ARG A 34 13.76 -22.53 6.05
CA ARG A 34 13.07 -23.10 7.21
C ARG A 34 11.80 -22.32 7.59
N PHE A 35 10.88 -22.15 6.64
CA PHE A 35 9.53 -21.63 6.92
C PHE A 35 8.50 -22.74 6.81
N ILE A 36 7.33 -22.55 7.44
CA ILE A 36 6.19 -23.48 7.37
C ILE A 36 5.67 -23.60 5.93
N ARG A 37 5.78 -22.53 5.13
CA ARG A 37 5.43 -22.51 3.71
C ARG A 37 6.50 -21.76 2.89
N PRO A 38 7.63 -22.41 2.56
CA PRO A 38 8.75 -21.78 1.86
C PRO A 38 8.41 -21.30 0.45
N GLU A 39 7.38 -21.86 -0.18
CA GLU A 39 6.91 -21.50 -1.52
C GLU A 39 6.34 -20.07 -1.62
N PHE A 40 5.86 -19.50 -0.51
CA PHE A 40 5.33 -18.13 -0.48
C PHE A 40 6.38 -17.06 -0.20
N VAL A 41 7.56 -17.45 0.29
CA VAL A 41 8.64 -16.51 0.68
C VAL A 41 9.04 -15.58 -0.48
N PRO A 42 9.30 -16.07 -1.71
CA PRO A 42 9.62 -15.21 -2.84
C PRO A 42 8.52 -14.20 -3.15
N TRP A 43 7.27 -14.64 -3.12
CA TRP A 43 6.10 -13.82 -3.47
C TRP A 43 5.84 -12.73 -2.43
N VAL A 44 5.98 -13.05 -1.14
CA VAL A 44 5.86 -12.06 -0.06
C VAL A 44 6.97 -11.02 -0.17
N MET A 45 8.21 -11.43 -0.47
CA MET A 45 9.32 -10.48 -0.64
C MET A 45 9.11 -9.54 -1.83
N ILE A 46 8.65 -10.06 -2.97
CA ILE A 46 8.31 -9.24 -4.14
C ILE A 46 7.18 -8.27 -3.79
N PHE A 47 6.11 -8.74 -3.15
CA PHE A 47 4.99 -7.90 -2.76
C PHE A 47 5.39 -6.78 -1.79
N CYS A 48 6.18 -7.09 -0.76
CA CYS A 48 6.76 -6.10 0.14
C CYS A 48 7.64 -5.10 -0.61
N GLY A 49 8.44 -5.55 -1.57
CA GLY A 49 9.26 -4.69 -2.40
C GLY A 49 8.42 -3.70 -3.24
N ILE A 50 7.32 -4.17 -3.85
CA ILE A 50 6.38 -3.31 -4.59
C ILE A 50 5.79 -2.24 -3.67
N ILE A 51 5.35 -2.61 -2.46
CA ILE A 51 4.80 -1.65 -1.48
C ILE A 51 5.83 -0.55 -1.17
N LEU A 52 7.08 -0.92 -0.88
CA LEU A 52 8.13 0.05 -0.55
C LEU A 52 8.48 0.96 -1.73
N ILE A 53 8.48 0.41 -2.96
CA ILE A 53 8.67 1.22 -4.18
C ILE A 53 7.50 2.18 -4.35
N VAL A 54 6.25 1.75 -4.21
CA VAL A 54 5.09 2.64 -4.35
C VAL A 54 5.18 3.77 -3.33
N ILE A 55 5.47 3.48 -2.06
CA ILE A 55 5.65 4.51 -1.02
C ILE A 55 6.79 5.47 -1.40
N GLY A 56 7.95 4.94 -1.79
CA GLY A 56 9.12 5.75 -2.13
C GLY A 56 8.93 6.60 -3.39
N VAL A 57 8.38 6.03 -4.46
CA VAL A 57 8.17 6.69 -5.75
C VAL A 57 7.10 7.77 -5.67
N THR A 58 5.99 7.54 -4.98
CA THR A 58 4.91 8.54 -4.87
C THR A 58 5.43 9.84 -4.24
N GLU A 59 6.34 9.72 -3.29
CA GLU A 59 6.92 10.86 -2.59
C GLU A 59 8.13 11.46 -3.31
N LEU A 60 8.89 10.66 -4.06
CA LEU A 60 9.96 11.15 -4.93
C LEU A 60 9.40 11.90 -6.13
N LEU A 61 8.36 11.38 -6.78
CA LEU A 61 7.73 11.99 -7.95
C LEU A 61 7.12 13.35 -7.60
N THR A 62 6.45 13.46 -6.44
CA THR A 62 5.96 14.75 -5.93
C THR A 62 7.07 15.73 -5.55
N SER A 63 8.30 15.26 -5.31
CA SER A 63 9.47 16.10 -5.00
C SER A 63 10.34 16.44 -6.22
N ARG A 64 10.32 15.60 -7.27
CA ARG A 64 11.21 15.72 -8.44
C ARG A 64 10.53 16.31 -9.68
N LEU A 65 9.23 16.09 -9.92
CA LEU A 65 8.52 16.67 -11.08
C LEU A 65 8.36 18.19 -11.02
N LYS A 66 8.97 18.84 -10.05
CA LYS A 66 8.33 19.99 -9.44
C LYS A 66 9.33 21.06 -8.96
N ALA A 67 10.61 20.77 -8.72
CA ALA A 67 11.52 21.79 -8.21
C ALA A 67 12.95 21.63 -8.73
N ASP A 68 13.24 22.30 -9.85
CA ASP A 68 14.61 22.63 -10.27
C ASP A 68 15.00 24.05 -9.82
N SER A 69 14.03 24.91 -9.45
CA SER A 69 14.27 26.27 -8.94
C SER A 69 13.65 26.56 -7.56
N PRO A 70 14.20 27.52 -6.78
CA PRO A 70 13.61 27.95 -5.51
C PRO A 70 12.19 28.52 -5.62
N GLU A 71 11.81 29.03 -6.80
CA GLU A 71 10.49 29.59 -7.07
C GLU A 71 9.43 28.50 -7.23
N GLU A 72 9.78 27.42 -7.94
CA GLU A 72 8.89 26.27 -8.10
C GLU A 72 8.63 25.57 -6.77
N ILE A 73 9.63 25.47 -5.88
CA ILE A 73 9.46 24.94 -4.52
C ILE A 73 8.35 25.69 -3.77
N LYS A 74 8.35 27.03 -3.85
CA LYS A 74 7.33 27.86 -3.21
C LYS A 74 5.95 27.63 -3.82
N GLN A 75 5.86 27.56 -5.16
CA GLN A 75 4.60 27.29 -5.84
C GLN A 75 4.01 25.94 -5.43
N ILE A 76 4.83 24.91 -5.25
CA ILE A 76 4.35 23.60 -4.80
C ILE A 76 3.86 23.63 -3.37
N GLU A 77 4.56 24.34 -2.50
CA GLU A 77 4.12 24.45 -1.12
C GLU A 77 2.77 25.15 -1.04
N ILE A 78 2.54 26.15 -1.90
CA ILE A 78 1.24 26.80 -2.07
C ILE A 78 0.22 25.79 -2.60
N GLU A 79 0.52 25.08 -3.70
CA GLU A 79 -0.40 24.09 -4.29
C GLU A 79 -0.74 22.93 -3.34
N LYS A 80 0.18 22.49 -2.49
CA LYS A 80 -0.06 21.44 -1.49
C LYS A 80 -0.94 21.92 -0.34
N LYS A 81 -0.92 23.22 -0.05
CA LYS A 81 -1.74 23.86 0.98
C LYS A 81 -3.04 24.44 0.43
N ASP A 82 -3.20 24.46 -0.90
CA ASP A 82 -4.41 24.89 -1.58
C ASP A 82 -5.60 23.96 -1.23
N GLU A 83 -6.66 24.56 -0.70
CA GLU A 83 -7.87 23.87 -0.26
C GLU A 83 -8.50 23.04 -1.39
N ARG A 84 -8.50 23.55 -2.62
CA ARG A 84 -9.05 22.85 -3.79
C ARG A 84 -8.26 21.59 -4.09
N ASN A 85 -6.93 21.66 -4.06
CA ASN A 85 -6.08 20.50 -4.32
C ASN A 85 -6.20 19.45 -3.21
N ILE A 86 -6.32 19.88 -1.95
CA ILE A 86 -6.59 19.00 -0.82
C ILE A 86 -7.95 18.30 -1.00
N ALA A 87 -8.99 19.06 -1.38
CA ALA A 87 -10.32 18.51 -1.63
C ALA A 87 -10.33 17.46 -2.75
N ILE A 88 -9.67 17.73 -3.89
CA ILE A 88 -9.51 16.77 -4.99
C ILE A 88 -8.77 15.52 -4.52
N GLY A 89 -7.67 15.68 -3.79
CA GLY A 89 -6.90 14.56 -3.25
C GLY A 89 -7.70 13.69 -2.28
N ASN A 90 -8.49 14.31 -1.41
CA ASN A 90 -9.36 13.59 -0.49
C ASN A 90 -10.51 12.88 -1.22
N ALA A 91 -11.11 13.51 -2.24
CA ALA A 91 -12.14 12.90 -3.07
C ALA A 91 -11.61 11.67 -3.83
N ALA A 92 -10.41 11.77 -4.41
CA ALA A 92 -9.76 10.65 -5.07
C ALA A 92 -9.49 9.48 -4.10
N LYS A 93 -9.00 9.77 -2.89
CA LYS A 93 -8.79 8.76 -1.84
C LYS A 93 -10.10 8.10 -1.40
N ALA A 94 -11.18 8.87 -1.26
CA ALA A 94 -12.50 8.33 -0.92
C ALA A 94 -13.00 7.36 -2.00
N ARG A 95 -12.90 7.73 -3.29
CA ARG A 95 -13.24 6.82 -4.40
C ARG A 95 -12.37 5.57 -4.46
N ALA A 96 -11.08 5.70 -4.19
CA ALA A 96 -10.19 4.54 -4.11
C ALA A 96 -10.56 3.62 -2.94
N TYR A 97 -10.96 4.17 -1.78
CA TYR A 97 -11.43 3.40 -0.63
C TYR A 97 -12.75 2.66 -0.90
N GLU A 98 -13.73 3.31 -1.55
CA GLU A 98 -14.98 2.68 -1.98
C GLU A 98 -14.70 1.46 -2.88
N LEU A 99 -13.87 1.65 -3.91
CA LEU A 99 -13.49 0.59 -4.84
C LEU A 99 -12.73 -0.55 -4.11
N MET A 100 -11.75 -0.20 -3.27
CA MET A 100 -10.98 -1.17 -2.50
C MET A 100 -11.89 -1.99 -1.58
N SER A 101 -12.85 -1.36 -0.91
CA SER A 101 -13.76 -2.04 0.02
C SER A 101 -14.63 -3.07 -0.69
N VAL A 102 -15.17 -2.71 -1.87
CA VAL A 102 -15.97 -3.62 -2.69
C VAL A 102 -15.12 -4.77 -3.23
N LEU A 103 -13.96 -4.48 -3.82
CA LEU A 103 -13.07 -5.51 -4.36
C LEU A 103 -12.56 -6.46 -3.27
N PHE A 104 -12.22 -5.93 -2.10
CA PHE A 104 -11.78 -6.74 -0.97
C PHE A 104 -12.86 -7.72 -0.51
N ALA A 105 -14.13 -7.27 -0.42
CA ALA A 105 -15.25 -8.14 -0.07
C ALA A 105 -15.43 -9.27 -1.11
N PHE A 106 -15.41 -8.95 -2.41
CA PHE A 106 -15.52 -9.95 -3.47
C PHE A 106 -14.38 -10.96 -3.45
N VAL A 107 -13.14 -10.51 -3.30
CA VAL A 107 -11.97 -11.40 -3.23
C VAL A 107 -12.05 -12.29 -1.99
N LEU A 108 -12.44 -11.75 -0.84
CA LEU A 108 -12.57 -12.54 0.39
C LEU A 108 -13.63 -13.64 0.27
N ILE A 109 -14.78 -13.33 -0.34
CA ILE A 109 -15.83 -14.32 -0.62
C ILE A 109 -15.33 -15.37 -1.62
N ALA A 110 -14.70 -14.95 -2.71
CA ALA A 110 -14.16 -15.87 -3.72
C ALA A 110 -13.12 -16.82 -3.12
N LEU A 111 -12.18 -16.31 -2.32
CA LEU A 111 -11.17 -17.12 -1.65
C LEU A 111 -11.79 -18.13 -0.67
N ALA A 112 -12.86 -17.75 0.03
CA ALA A 112 -13.57 -18.63 0.95
C ALA A 112 -14.34 -19.74 0.21
N LEU A 113 -15.03 -19.41 -0.87
CA LEU A 113 -15.81 -20.38 -1.67
C LEU A 113 -14.93 -21.35 -2.45
N LEU A 114 -13.74 -20.92 -2.86
CA LEU A 114 -12.77 -21.72 -3.61
C LEU A 114 -11.80 -22.51 -2.71
N ASP A 115 -12.04 -22.56 -1.40
CA ASP A 115 -11.23 -23.29 -0.40
C ASP A 115 -9.73 -22.88 -0.39
N TYR A 116 -9.41 -21.65 -0.79
CA TYR A 116 -8.03 -21.13 -0.76
C TYR A 116 -7.61 -20.61 0.62
N ILE A 117 -8.57 -20.35 1.52
CA ILE A 117 -8.31 -19.85 2.87
C ILE A 117 -8.99 -20.72 3.92
N ASN A 118 -8.26 -21.02 4.99
CA ASN A 118 -8.82 -21.75 6.13
C ASN A 118 -9.84 -20.91 6.89
N THR A 119 -10.80 -21.56 7.56
CA THR A 119 -11.85 -20.91 8.38
C THR A 119 -11.30 -19.87 9.36
N ARG A 120 -10.17 -20.17 10.02
CA ARG A 120 -9.50 -19.23 10.95
C ARG A 120 -9.02 -17.96 10.25
N ALA A 121 -8.39 -18.10 9.08
CA ALA A 121 -7.88 -16.97 8.31
C ALA A 121 -9.03 -16.10 7.77
N PHE A 122 -10.13 -16.74 7.33
CA PHE A 122 -11.34 -16.06 6.92
C PHE A 122 -11.88 -15.14 8.02
N PHE A 123 -12.11 -15.66 9.23
CA PHE A 123 -12.64 -14.82 10.33
C PHE A 123 -11.70 -13.68 10.74
N ILE A 124 -10.38 -13.87 10.67
CA ILE A 124 -9.40 -12.80 10.93
C ILE A 124 -9.55 -11.67 9.89
N LEU A 125 -9.60 -12.03 8.60
CA LEU A 125 -9.72 -11.05 7.51
C LEU A 125 -11.08 -10.34 7.53
N VAL A 126 -12.16 -11.07 7.81
CA VAL A 126 -13.51 -10.51 7.99
C VAL A 126 -13.52 -9.52 9.16
N THR A 127 -12.92 -9.88 10.30
CA THR A 127 -12.85 -9.00 11.47
C THR A 127 -12.08 -7.73 11.15
N LEU A 128 -10.93 -7.84 10.48
CA LEU A 128 -10.14 -6.69 10.05
C LEU A 128 -10.95 -5.76 9.13
N PHE A 129 -11.66 -6.33 8.16
CA PHE A 129 -12.54 -5.58 7.27
C PHE A 129 -13.64 -4.84 8.05
N PHE A 130 -14.34 -5.51 8.96
CA PHE A 130 -15.38 -4.88 9.78
C PHE A 130 -14.84 -3.76 10.67
N VAL A 131 -13.66 -3.93 11.27
CA VAL A 131 -13.02 -2.86 12.07
C VAL A 131 -12.79 -1.62 11.22
N CYS A 132 -12.31 -1.77 9.98
CA CYS A 132 -12.14 -0.66 9.06
C CYS A 132 -13.47 0.01 8.69
N GLN A 133 -14.52 -0.76 8.41
CA GLN A 133 -15.85 -0.22 8.07
C GLN A 133 -16.51 0.48 9.27
N ILE A 134 -16.43 -0.09 10.47
CA ILE A 134 -16.92 0.53 11.70
C ILE A 134 -16.19 1.84 11.97
N TYR A 135 -14.87 1.86 11.81
CA TYR A 135 -14.09 3.09 11.97
C TYR A 135 -14.49 4.17 10.96
N PHE A 136 -14.75 3.80 9.70
CA PHE A 136 -15.27 4.73 8.69
C PHE A 136 -16.62 5.32 9.12
N VAL A 137 -17.60 4.49 9.51
CA VAL A 137 -18.92 4.93 9.97
C VAL A 137 -18.81 5.85 11.20
N TYR A 138 -17.98 5.48 12.17
CA TYR A 138 -17.72 6.30 13.35
C TYR A 138 -17.17 7.68 12.97
N ARG A 139 -16.19 7.73 12.05
CA ARG A 139 -15.60 8.99 11.58
C ARG A 139 -16.59 9.85 10.81
N LEU A 140 -17.42 9.23 9.95
CA LEU A 140 -18.47 9.94 9.23
C LEU A 140 -19.45 10.61 10.20
N TRP A 141 -19.97 9.83 11.16
CA TRP A 141 -20.91 10.34 12.16
C TRP A 141 -20.30 11.43 13.05
N LYS A 142 -19.02 11.29 13.41
CA LYS A 142 -18.30 12.32 14.16
C LYS A 142 -18.19 13.62 13.36
N TYR A 143 -17.85 13.54 12.08
CA TYR A 143 -17.68 14.72 11.23
C TYR A 143 -18.98 15.41 10.88
N GLU A 144 -20.08 14.69 10.70
CA GLU A 144 -21.42 15.28 10.54
C GLU A 144 -21.88 16.12 11.75
N LYS A 145 -21.29 15.87 12.93
CA LYS A 145 -21.61 16.63 14.16
C LYS A 145 -20.65 17.80 14.42
N GLU A 146 -19.43 17.70 13.92
CA GLU A 146 -18.36 18.69 14.16
C GLU A 146 -18.30 19.77 13.07
N MET A 147 -18.80 19.47 11.86
CA MET A 147 -18.90 20.40 10.73
C MET A 147 -20.35 20.82 10.49
#